data_AF-A0A2S7DN50-F1
#
_entry.id   AF-A0A2S7DN50-F1
#
_cell.length_a   1.000
_cell.length_b   1.000
_cell.length_c   1.000
_cell.angle_alpha   90.00
_cell.angle_beta   90.00
_cell.angle_gamma   90.00
#
_symmetry.space_group_name_H-M   'P 1'
#
loop_
_entity.id
_entity.type
_entity.pdbx_description
1 polymer ?
#
loop_
_entity_poly.entity_id
_entity_poly.type
_entity_poly.pdbx_seq_one_letter_code
_entity_poly.pdbx_strand_id
1 'polypeptide(L)'
;MNLPLHFGLLGSLEAGLIALVLGIAIFAAVEYGGRRLQFTQGHTLGAACLLAVAAGAGYDIWNLVYTSIVRLESPLYARLALARIHDPNELGSRVVLEVAGAIAGVVLGWKLFSSERWDSDASGS
;
A
#
# COMPACT_ATOMS: atom_id res chain seq x y z
N MET A 1 -3.79 24.74 1.76
CA MET A 1 -3.42 24.30 0.41
C MET A 1 -4.09 22.94 0.21
N ASN A 2 -5.24 22.94 -0.47
CA ASN A 2 -6.04 21.74 -0.79
C ASN A 2 -5.59 21.26 -2.17
N LEU A 3 -5.03 20.04 -2.26
CA LEU A 3 -5.05 19.34 -3.55
C LEU A 3 -6.43 18.70 -3.72
N PRO A 4 -7.13 18.92 -4.84
CA PRO A 4 -8.39 18.26 -5.13
C PRO A 4 -8.07 16.83 -5.56
N LEU A 5 -8.23 15.87 -4.65
CA LEU A 5 -8.33 14.46 -5.04
C LEU A 5 -9.71 14.26 -5.67
N HIS A 6 -9.75 13.78 -6.90
CA HIS A 6 -11.01 13.47 -7.58
C HIS A 6 -11.77 12.38 -6.80
N PHE A 7 -13.06 12.62 -6.56
CA PHE A 7 -13.97 11.63 -5.98
C PHE A 7 -14.26 10.52 -7.00
N GLY A 8 -14.37 9.27 -6.56
CA GLY A 8 -14.62 8.11 -7.42
C GLY A 8 -13.42 7.16 -7.52
N LEU A 9 -13.56 6.17 -8.41
CA LEU A 9 -12.51 5.22 -8.81
C LEU A 9 -11.13 5.88 -9.07
N LEU A 10 -11.12 7.11 -9.56
CA LEU A 10 -9.90 7.87 -9.82
C LEU A 10 -9.12 8.19 -8.53
N GLY A 11 -9.78 8.58 -7.45
CA GLY A 11 -9.14 8.84 -6.17
C GLY A 11 -8.59 7.57 -5.50
N SER A 12 -9.26 6.43 -5.69
CA SER A 12 -8.77 5.12 -5.26
C SER A 12 -7.57 4.65 -6.09
N LEU A 13 -7.53 4.97 -7.39
CA LEU A 13 -6.40 4.70 -8.26
C LEU A 13 -5.18 5.57 -7.92
N GLU A 14 -5.38 6.87 -7.69
CA GLU A 14 -4.34 7.81 -7.25
C GLU A 14 -3.71 7.34 -5.94
N ALA A 15 -4.54 6.93 -4.98
CA ALA A 15 -4.09 6.38 -3.70
C ALA A 15 -3.28 5.09 -3.88
N GLY A 16 -3.75 4.16 -4.72
CA GLY A 16 -3.00 2.95 -5.09
C GLY A 16 -1.65 3.25 -5.74
N LEU A 17 -1.58 4.29 -6.59
CA LEU A 17 -0.35 4.70 -7.26
C LEU A 17 0.65 5.33 -6.27
N ILE A 18 0.16 6.13 -5.32
CA ILE A 18 0.98 6.65 -4.21
C ILE A 18 1.51 5.48 -3.37
N ALA A 19 0.66 4.53 -3.01
CA ALA A 19 1.06 3.35 -2.25
C ALA A 19 2.11 2.50 -2.99
N LEU A 20 2.01 2.41 -4.32
CA LEU A 20 3.02 1.75 -5.17
C LEU A 20 4.37 2.46 -5.09
N VAL A 21 4.42 3.78 -5.26
CA VAL A 21 5.66 4.56 -5.14
C VAL A 21 6.25 4.42 -3.73
N LEU A 22 5.39 4.45 -2.71
CA LEU A 22 5.79 4.28 -1.31
C LEU A 22 6.37 2.88 -1.06
N GLY A 23 5.78 1.83 -1.65
CA GLY A 23 6.29 0.47 -1.58
C GLY A 23 7.69 0.32 -2.18
N ILE A 24 7.95 0.94 -3.32
CA ILE A 24 9.30 0.98 -3.93
C ILE A 24 10.29 1.70 -3.00
N ALA A 25 9.91 2.86 -2.46
CA ALA A 25 10.78 3.66 -1.60
C ALA A 25 11.10 2.95 -0.28
N ILE A 26 10.11 2.32 0.35
CA ILE A 26 10.30 1.54 1.58
C ILE A 26 11.19 0.34 1.31
N PHE A 27 10.97 -0.39 0.20
CA PHE A 27 11.84 -1.49 -0.17
C PHE A 27 13.29 -1.01 -0.33
N ALA A 28 13.53 0.08 -1.06
CA ALA A 28 14.86 0.65 -1.24
C ALA A 28 15.53 1.03 0.09
N ALA A 29 14.76 1.61 1.03
CA ALA A 29 15.26 1.97 2.36
C ALA A 29 15.61 0.72 3.19
N VAL A 30 14.77 -0.30 3.15
CA VAL A 30 14.98 -1.57 3.88
C VAL A 30 16.14 -2.37 3.26
N GLU A 31 16.28 -2.37 1.93
CA GLU A 31 17.43 -2.93 1.22
C GLU A 31 18.72 -2.21 1.63
N TYR A 32 18.73 -0.87 1.57
CA TYR A 32 19.90 -0.05 1.92
C TYR A 32 20.31 -0.23 3.39
N GLY A 33 19.35 -0.28 4.32
CA GLY A 33 19.61 -0.57 5.73
C GLY A 33 20.00 -2.03 5.98
N GLY A 34 19.34 -2.98 5.32
CA GLY A 34 19.59 -4.42 5.41
C GLY A 34 20.98 -4.82 4.92
N ARG A 35 21.53 -4.09 3.94
CA ARG A 35 22.94 -4.21 3.51
C ARG A 35 23.93 -3.96 4.64
N ARG A 36 23.61 -3.06 5.58
CA ARG A 36 24.46 -2.77 6.75
C ARG A 36 24.35 -3.85 7.83
N LEU A 37 23.21 -4.55 7.91
CA LEU A 37 22.91 -5.54 8.96
C LEU A 37 23.01 -7.01 8.50
N GLN A 38 23.43 -7.30 7.26
CA GLN A 38 23.55 -8.66 6.70
C GLN A 38 22.24 -9.46 6.75
N PHE A 39 21.09 -8.82 6.54
CA PHE A 39 19.80 -9.53 6.55
C PHE A 39 19.65 -10.52 5.39
N THR A 40 19.04 -11.68 5.69
CA THR A 40 18.66 -12.65 4.66
C THR A 40 17.57 -12.07 3.77
N GLN A 41 17.60 -12.40 2.48
CA GLN A 41 16.71 -11.84 1.46
C GLN A 41 15.22 -11.95 1.83
N GLY A 42 14.81 -13.04 2.49
CA GLY A 42 13.44 -13.24 2.96
C GLY A 42 13.01 -12.26 4.06
N HIS A 43 13.91 -11.88 4.97
CA HIS A 43 13.60 -10.90 6.03
C HIS A 43 13.46 -9.48 5.46
N THR A 44 14.32 -9.10 4.51
CA THR A 44 14.26 -7.81 3.82
C THR A 44 12.92 -7.66 3.09
N LEU A 45 12.52 -8.67 2.33
CA LEU A 45 11.27 -8.64 1.57
C LEU A 45 10.03 -8.67 2.48
N GLY A 46 10.04 -9.52 3.51
CA GLY A 46 8.96 -9.59 4.49
C GLY A 46 8.77 -8.30 5.27
N ALA A 47 9.86 -7.73 5.79
CA ALA A 47 9.83 -6.46 6.53
C ALA A 47 9.40 -5.29 5.64
N ALA A 48 9.92 -5.22 4.40
CA ALA A 48 9.51 -4.19 3.45
C ALA A 48 8.02 -4.29 3.11
N CYS A 49 7.48 -5.49 2.91
CA CYS A 49 6.07 -5.69 2.63
C CYS A 49 5.19 -5.25 3.81
N LEU A 50 5.52 -5.66 5.04
CA LEU A 50 4.78 -5.25 6.23
C LEU A 50 4.83 -3.74 6.46
N LEU A 51 6.01 -3.12 6.31
CA LEU A 51 6.17 -1.68 6.45
C LEU A 51 5.44 -0.91 5.36
N ALA A 52 5.47 -1.38 4.11
CA ALA A 52 4.79 -0.75 2.99
C ALA A 52 3.28 -0.78 3.14
N VAL A 53 2.70 -1.92 3.54
CA VAL A 53 1.25 -2.02 3.79
C VAL A 53 0.84 -1.18 5.00
N ALA A 54 1.61 -1.22 6.09
CA ALA A 54 1.32 -0.42 7.28
C ALA A 54 1.37 1.09 6.99
N ALA A 55 2.35 1.56 6.21
CA ALA A 55 2.49 2.97 5.86
C ALA A 55 1.53 3.42 4.76
N GLY A 56 1.27 2.56 3.77
CA GLY A 56 0.48 2.89 2.58
C GLY A 56 -1.04 2.72 2.75
N ALA A 57 -1.47 1.71 3.51
CA ALA A 57 -2.89 1.38 3.68
C ALA A 57 -3.34 1.37 5.16
N GLY A 58 -2.42 1.48 6.12
CA GLY A 58 -2.74 1.32 7.55
C GLY A 58 -3.78 2.33 8.06
N TYR A 59 -3.73 3.57 7.58
CA TYR A 59 -4.68 4.61 7.97
C TYR A 59 -6.09 4.32 7.44
N ASP A 60 -6.21 3.95 6.16
CA ASP A 60 -7.50 3.67 5.55
C ASP A 60 -8.08 2.33 6.03
N ILE A 61 -7.24 1.32 6.34
CA ILE A 61 -7.63 0.09 7.02
C ILE A 61 -8.19 0.40 8.43
N TRP A 62 -7.53 1.27 9.19
CA TRP A 62 -8.01 1.67 10.52
C TRP A 62 -9.38 2.36 10.45
N ASN A 63 -9.57 3.25 9.47
CA ASN A 63 -10.85 3.89 9.20
C ASN A 63 -11.93 2.90 8.76
N LEU A 64 -11.60 1.89 7.95
CA LEU A 64 -12.54 0.81 7.59
C LEU A 64 -12.95 0.00 8.82
N VAL A 65 -12.01 -0.36 9.69
CA VAL A 65 -12.31 -1.12 10.91
C VAL A 65 -13.19 -0.30 11.85
N TYR A 66 -12.87 0.98 12.07
CA TYR A 66 -13.66 1.87 12.91
C TYR A 66 -15.09 2.02 12.38
N THR A 67 -15.24 2.25 11.07
CA THR A 67 -16.55 2.39 10.44
C THR A 67 -17.32 1.07 10.33
N SER A 68 -16.65 -0.09 10.33
CA SER A 68 -17.32 -1.39 10.42
C SER A 68 -17.83 -1.63 11.84
N ILE A 69 -16.97 -1.53 12.85
CA ILE A 69 -17.31 -1.88 14.23
C ILE A 69 -18.29 -0.87 14.86
N VAL A 70 -18.07 0.43 14.70
CA VAL A 70 -18.85 1.47 15.41
C VAL A 70 -20.17 1.80 14.71
N ARG A 71 -20.28 1.54 13.40
CA ARG A 71 -21.36 2.08 12.56
C ARG A 71 -22.43 1.05 12.20
N LEU A 72 -22.17 -0.23 12.41
CA LEU A 72 -23.11 -1.34 12.19
C LEU A 72 -24.18 -1.47 13.29
N GLU A 73 -24.11 -0.71 14.39
CA GLU A 73 -25.10 -0.76 15.48
C GLU A 73 -26.41 0.02 15.19
N SER A 74 -26.50 0.77 14.09
CA SER A 74 -27.72 1.51 13.75
C SER A 74 -28.37 1.01 12.44
N PRO A 75 -29.60 0.44 12.48
CA PRO A 75 -30.32 -0.09 11.30
C PRO A 75 -30.74 1.00 10.30
N LEU A 76 -30.46 2.28 10.61
CA LEU A 76 -30.65 3.44 9.76
C LEU A 76 -29.64 3.46 8.59
N TYR A 77 -28.44 2.89 8.77
CA TYR A 77 -27.41 2.79 7.72
C TYR A 77 -27.67 1.70 6.69
N ALA A 78 -28.40 0.64 7.03
CA ALA A 78 -28.83 -0.38 6.05
C ALA A 78 -29.80 0.22 5.01
N ARG A 79 -30.69 1.12 5.45
CA ARG A 79 -31.58 1.88 4.56
C ARG A 79 -30.82 2.95 3.77
N LEU A 80 -29.80 3.55 4.37
CA LEU A 80 -28.89 4.47 3.67
C LEU A 80 -28.05 3.75 2.62
N ALA A 81 -27.66 2.48 2.85
CA ALA A 81 -26.91 1.64 1.91
C ALA A 81 -27.75 1.20 0.71
N LEU A 82 -29.06 0.93 0.90
CA LEU A 82 -30.00 0.67 -0.19
C LEU A 82 -30.36 1.94 -0.99
N ALA A 83 -30.39 3.11 -0.35
CA ALA A 83 -30.59 4.40 -1.02
C ALA A 83 -29.31 4.95 -1.71
N ARG A 84 -28.13 4.42 -1.35
CA ARG A 84 -26.79 4.78 -1.87
C ARG A 84 -26.30 3.86 -2.98
N ILE A 85 -27.16 3.44 -3.90
CA ILE A 85 -26.70 2.90 -5.18
C ILE A 85 -26.21 4.09 -6.05
N HIS A 86 -25.09 4.71 -5.62
CA HIS A 86 -24.06 5.47 -6.36
C HIS A 86 -22.99 5.97 -5.34
N ASP A 87 -21.97 5.15 -5.06
CA ASP A 87 -20.77 5.46 -4.22
C ASP A 87 -20.86 5.42 -2.67
N PRO A 88 -20.93 4.22 -2.09
CA PRO A 88 -20.41 3.93 -0.74
C PRO A 88 -19.12 3.09 -0.76
N ASN A 89 -18.62 2.69 -1.93
CA ASN A 89 -17.52 1.73 -2.12
C ASN A 89 -16.11 2.35 -2.20
N GLU A 90 -16.02 3.67 -2.08
CA GLU A 90 -14.77 4.42 -2.29
C GLU A 90 -13.71 4.06 -1.25
N LEU A 91 -14.07 3.96 0.02
CA LEU A 91 -13.09 3.69 1.09
C LEU A 91 -12.57 2.24 1.06
N GLY A 92 -13.46 1.28 0.75
CA GLY A 92 -13.09 -0.13 0.60
C GLY A 92 -12.22 -0.38 -0.64
N SER A 93 -12.62 0.19 -1.78
CA SER A 93 -11.86 0.06 -3.03
C SER A 93 -10.48 0.74 -2.95
N ARG A 94 -10.40 1.88 -2.26
CA ARG A 94 -9.16 2.59 -1.98
C ARG A 94 -8.17 1.76 -1.18
N VAL A 95 -8.61 1.16 -0.07
CA VAL A 95 -7.76 0.26 0.72
C VAL A 95 -7.27 -0.92 -0.12
N VAL A 96 -8.13 -1.54 -0.93
CA VAL A 96 -7.73 -2.66 -1.78
C VAL A 96 -6.67 -2.22 -2.80
N LEU A 97 -6.83 -1.05 -3.43
CA LEU A 97 -5.87 -0.51 -4.38
C LEU A 97 -4.57 -0.05 -3.71
N GLU A 98 -4.62 0.50 -2.50
CA GLU A 98 -3.44 0.86 -1.70
C GLU A 98 -2.65 -0.38 -1.29
N VAL A 99 -3.31 -1.44 -0.82
CA VAL A 99 -2.65 -2.70 -0.48
C VAL A 99 -2.04 -3.35 -1.73
N ALA A 100 -2.81 -3.43 -2.83
CA ALA A 100 -2.32 -3.98 -4.09
C ALA A 100 -1.14 -3.16 -4.65
N GLY A 101 -1.25 -1.83 -4.59
CA GLY A 101 -0.21 -0.88 -4.97
C GLY A 101 1.05 -1.06 -4.13
N ALA A 102 0.94 -1.08 -2.81
CA ALA A 102 2.06 -1.27 -1.89
C ALA A 102 2.80 -2.60 -2.14
N ILE A 103 2.07 -3.71 -2.30
CA ILE A 103 2.67 -5.01 -2.61
C ILE A 103 3.36 -4.98 -3.98
N ALA A 104 2.69 -4.46 -5.01
CA ALA A 104 3.27 -4.34 -6.34
C ALA A 104 4.53 -3.46 -6.34
N GLY A 105 4.50 -2.36 -5.59
CA GLY A 105 5.64 -1.46 -5.41
C GLY A 105 6.84 -2.14 -4.75
N VAL A 106 6.61 -2.92 -3.69
CA VAL A 106 7.66 -3.70 -3.03
C VAL A 106 8.27 -4.74 -3.99
N VAL A 107 7.44 -5.45 -4.75
CA VAL A 107 7.92 -6.44 -5.75
C VAL A 107 8.71 -5.78 -6.88
N LEU A 108 8.28 -4.61 -7.35
CA LEU A 108 8.99 -3.83 -8.36
C LEU A 108 10.33 -3.31 -7.82
N GLY A 109 10.34 -2.77 -6.60
CA GLY A 109 11.57 -2.39 -5.90
C GLY A 109 12.53 -3.57 -5.81
N TRP A 110 12.05 -4.72 -5.35
CA TRP A 110 12.86 -5.93 -5.29
C TRP A 110 13.47 -6.32 -6.64
N LYS A 111 12.69 -6.31 -7.73
CA LYS A 111 13.23 -6.59 -9.06
C LYS A 111 14.29 -5.59 -9.51
N LEU A 112 14.08 -4.29 -9.26
CA LEU A 112 15.02 -3.23 -9.66
C LEU A 112 16.35 -3.35 -8.91
N PHE A 113 16.31 -3.45 -7.58
CA PHE A 113 17.51 -3.49 -6.73
C PHE A 113 18.18 -4.87 -6.69
N SER A 114 17.45 -5.96 -6.95
CA SER A 114 18.06 -7.29 -7.10
C SER A 114 18.85 -7.43 -8.40
N SER A 115 18.49 -6.68 -9.46
CA SER A 115 19.25 -6.66 -10.71
C SER A 115 20.64 -6.07 -10.52
N GLU A 116 20.77 -5.01 -9.72
CA GLU A 116 22.08 -4.39 -9.41
C GLU A 116 23.02 -5.36 -8.69
N ARG A 117 22.47 -6.31 -7.92
CA ARG A 117 23.25 -7.34 -7.24
C ARG A 117 23.90 -8.33 -8.23
N TRP A 118 23.20 -8.68 -9.32
CA TRP A 118 23.74 -9.57 -10.35
C TRP A 118 24.84 -8.91 -11.18
N ASP A 119 24.67 -7.62 -11.53
CA ASP A 119 25.69 -6.85 -12.26
C ASP A 119 26.94 -6.54 -11.42
N SER A 120 26.77 -6.35 -10.11
CA SER A 120 27.90 -6.14 -9.18
C SER A 120 28.76 -7.40 -9.03
N ASP A 121 28.17 -8.58 -9.03
CA ASP A 121 28.91 -9.85 -9.00
C ASP A 121 29.60 -10.15 -10.36
N ALA A 122 29.01 -9.72 -11.48
CA ALA A 122 29.55 -9.94 -12.83
C ALA A 122 30.75 -9.02 -13.19
N SER A 123 30.88 -7.87 -12.54
CA SER A 123 31.96 -6.89 -12.77
C SER A 123 33.17 -7.06 -11.84
N GLY A 124 33.13 -8.03 -10.92
CA GLY A 124 34.16 -8.27 -9.90
C GLY A 124 35.09 -9.47 -10.11
N SER A 125 35.10 -10.11 -11.30
CA SER A 125 35.99 -11.24 -11.61
C SER A 125 37.26 -10.83 -12.35
#